data_AF-A0A7K1WRA2-F1
#
_entry.id   AF-A0A7K1WRA2-F1
#
_cell.length_a   1.000
_cell.length_b   1.000
_cell.length_c   1.000
_cell.angle_alpha   90.00
_cell.angle_beta   90.00
_cell.angle_gamma   90.00
#
_symmetry.space_group_name_H-M   'P 1'
#
loop_
_entity.id
_entity.type
_entity.pdbx_description
1 polymer ?
#
loop_
_entity_poly.entity_id
_entity_poly.type
_entity_poly.pdbx_seq_one_letter_code
_entity_poly.pdbx_strand_id
1 'polypeptide(L)' 'MLKNILKLKGAVELTANEMKTMNGDHAPICEDGFKAKRCTEFGAVPAYWNCIPDSYVGGC' A
#
# COMPACT_ATOMS: atom_id res chain seq x y z
N MET A 1 4.74 -14.72 11.51
CA MET A 1 4.52 -15.87 10.60
C MET A 1 3.04 -15.96 10.25
N LEU A 2 2.62 -15.28 9.18
CA LEU A 2 1.21 -15.16 8.75
C LEU A 2 0.75 -16.30 7.80
N LYS A 3 1.59 -17.32 7.59
CA LYS A 3 1.44 -18.32 6.50
C LYS A 3 0.21 -19.23 6.58
N ASN A 4 -0.62 -19.13 7.63
CA ASN A 4 -1.69 -20.10 7.88
C ASN A 4 -3.12 -19.54 7.99
N ILE A 5 -3.36 -18.23 7.84
CA ILE A 5 -4.72 -17.68 8.07
C ILE A 5 -5.63 -17.77 6.84
N LEU A 6 -5.11 -17.90 5.61
CA LEU A 6 -5.93 -17.89 4.39
C LEU A 6 -5.49 -18.97 3.39
N LYS A 7 -5.68 -20.25 3.70
CA LYS A 7 -5.65 -21.31 2.67
C LYS A 7 -6.97 -21.32 1.90
N LEU A 8 -7.21 -20.28 1.12
CA LEU A 8 -8.30 -20.23 0.15
C LEU A 8 -7.90 -21.11 -1.05
N LYS A 9 -8.65 -22.17 -1.32
CA LYS A 9 -8.43 -23.03 -2.49
C LYS A 9 -8.53 -22.17 -3.76
N GLY A 10 -7.44 -22.08 -4.52
CA GLY A 10 -7.38 -21.29 -5.76
C GLY A 10 -6.84 -19.87 -5.61
N ALA A 11 -6.37 -19.46 -4.43
CA ALA A 11 -5.64 -18.20 -4.29
C ALA A 11 -4.29 -18.30 -5.01
N VAL A 12 -4.13 -17.53 -6.08
CA VAL A 12 -2.85 -17.33 -6.76
C VAL A 12 -2.18 -16.12 -6.12
N GLU A 13 -0.90 -16.25 -5.80
CA GLU A 13 -0.09 -15.12 -5.33
C GLU A 13 0.01 -14.10 -6.46
N LEU A 14 -0.54 -12.92 -6.23
CA LEU A 14 -0.53 -11.84 -7.21
C LEU A 14 0.89 -11.33 -7.38
N THR A 15 1.28 -11.12 -8.63
CA THR A 15 2.53 -10.42 -8.91
C THR A 15 2.43 -8.97 -8.43
N ALA A 16 3.58 -8.36 -8.14
CA ALA A 16 3.65 -6.94 -7.80
C ALA A 16 2.96 -6.05 -8.86
N ASN A 17 2.98 -6.44 -10.13
CA ASN A 17 2.30 -5.68 -11.17
C ASN A 17 0.77 -5.82 -11.12
N GLU A 18 0.24 -7.01 -10.83
CA GLU A 18 -1.21 -7.21 -10.67
C GLU A 18 -1.74 -6.50 -9.41
N MET A 19 -0.93 -6.44 -8.34
CA MET A 19 -1.24 -5.62 -7.16
C MET A 19 -1.34 -4.12 -7.49
N LYS A 20 -0.46 -3.59 -8.36
CA LYS A 20 -0.52 -2.19 -8.81
C LYS A 20 -1.82 -1.87 -9.55
N THR A 21 -2.39 -2.84 -10.29
CA THR A 21 -3.62 -2.63 -11.08
C THR A 21 -4.88 -2.61 -10.22
N MET A 22 -4.90 -3.31 -9.07
CA MET A 22 -6.06 -3.32 -8.17
C MET A 22 -6.10 -2.15 -7.19
N ASN A 23 -4.94 -1.57 -6.85
CA ASN A 23 -4.87 -0.34 -6.07
C ASN A 23 -5.27 0.83 -6.96
N GLY A 24 -6.59 1.03 -7.11
CA GLY A 24 -7.29 1.91 -8.05
C GLY A 24 -6.97 3.41 -8.02
N ASP A 25 -5.80 3.81 -7.54
CA ASP A 25 -5.32 5.20 -7.50
C ASP A 25 -3.80 5.33 -7.75
N HIS A 26 -3.13 4.35 -8.37
CA HIS A 26 -1.66 4.33 -8.58
C HIS A 26 -0.83 4.32 -7.28
N ALA A 27 -1.34 3.70 -6.22
CA ALA A 27 -0.56 3.56 -4.99
C ALA A 27 0.73 2.76 -5.27
N PRO A 28 1.92 3.25 -4.85
CA PRO A 28 3.17 2.54 -5.02
C PRO A 28 3.18 1.29 -4.15
N ILE A 29 3.95 0.31 -4.58
CA ILE A 29 4.33 -0.81 -3.72
C ILE A 29 5.50 -0.33 -2.88
N CYS A 30 5.33 -0.41 -1.56
CA CYS A 30 6.36 -0.05 -0.60
C CYS A 30 7.17 -1.30 -0.20
N GLU A 31 8.40 -1.08 0.25
CA GLU A 31 9.23 -2.14 0.82
C GLU A 31 8.66 -2.65 2.15
N ASP A 32 9.10 -3.83 2.59
CA ASP A 32 8.68 -4.41 3.86
C ASP A 32 8.94 -3.44 5.03
N GLY A 33 7.91 -3.21 5.87
CA GLY A 33 7.95 -2.26 6.98
C GLY A 33 7.48 -0.84 6.63
N PHE A 34 7.06 -0.62 5.38
CA PHE A 34 6.47 0.63 4.91
C PHE A 34 5.07 0.40 4.33
N LYS A 35 4.19 1.38 4.51
CA LYS A 35 2.83 1.41 3.95
C LYS A 35 2.62 2.61 3.05
N ALA A 36 1.89 2.42 1.96
CA ALA A 36 1.48 3.52 1.10
C ALA A 36 0.45 4.39 1.83
N LYS A 37 0.72 5.68 1.96
CA LYS A 37 -0.21 6.67 2.48
C LYS A 37 -0.42 7.77 1.44
N ARG A 38 -1.68 8.11 1.21
CA ARG A 38 -2.05 9.27 0.39
C ARG A 38 -1.94 10.52 1.25
N CYS A 39 -1.14 11.48 0.80
CA CYS A 39 -0.85 12.71 1.51
C CYS A 39 -1.36 13.92 0.75
N THR A 40 -1.84 14.90 1.49
CA THR A 40 -2.31 16.21 1.03
C THR A 40 -1.61 17.25 1.88
N GLU A 41 -0.48 17.79 1.41
CA GLU A 41 0.12 18.90 2.14
C GLU A 41 -0.87 20.07 2.21
N PHE A 42 -0.97 20.67 3.41
CA PHE A 42 -1.93 21.73 3.74
C PHE A 42 -1.99 22.79 2.62
N GLY A 43 -3.11 22.80 1.89
CA GLY A 43 -3.41 23.82 0.86
C GLY A 43 -2.96 23.50 -0.57
N ALA A 44 -2.25 22.40 -0.84
CA ALA A 44 -1.82 22.04 -2.18
C ALA A 44 -2.50 20.74 -2.66
N VAL A 45 -3.36 20.86 -3.67
CA VAL A 45 -3.84 19.74 -4.50
C VAL A 45 -2.87 19.67 -5.68
N PRO A 46 -2.27 18.51 -6.02
CA PRO A 46 -2.85 17.17 -5.93
C PRO A 46 -2.23 16.27 -4.86
N ALA A 47 -3.10 15.42 -4.30
CA ALA A 47 -2.70 14.37 -3.37
C ALA A 47 -1.64 13.46 -4.00
N TYR A 48 -0.60 13.15 -3.25
CA TYR A 48 0.49 12.27 -3.69
C TYR A 48 0.58 11.03 -2.81
N TRP A 49 1.13 9.96 -3.37
CA TRP A 49 1.43 8.75 -2.61
C TRP A 49 2.82 8.83 -2.02
N ASN A 50 2.95 8.40 -0.77
CA ASN A 50 4.23 8.26 -0.10
C ASN A 50 4.31 6.92 0.63
N CYS A 51 5.49 6.32 0.66
CA CYS A 51 5.76 5.14 1.48
C CYS A 51 6.26 5.62 2.85
N ILE A 52 5.41 5.51 3.86
CA ILE A 52 5.73 5.89 5.23
C ILE A 52 6.03 4.64 6.07
N PRO A 53 6.85 4.73 7.13
CA PRO A 53 7.05 3.62 8.05
C PRO A 53 5.72 3.13 8.63
N ASP A 54 5.58 1.84 8.88
CA ASP A 54 4.36 1.28 9.49
C ASP A 54 4.07 1.90 10.86
N SER A 55 5.13 2.24 11.60
CA SER A 55 5.10 2.92 12.90
C SER A 55 4.70 4.40 12.84
N TYR A 56 4.59 4.99 11.64
CA TYR A 56 4.23 6.39 11.51
C TYR A 56 2.77 6.64 11.90
N VAL A 57 2.59 7.47 12.94
CA VAL A 57 1.31 7.95 13.47
C VAL A 57 1.29 9.47 13.36
N GLY A 58 1.11 9.97 12.14
CA GLY A 58 1.08 11.39 11.87
C GLY A 58 0.09 11.74 10.77
N GLY A 59 -0.33 13.00 10.76
CA GLY A 59 -1.08 13.59 9.66
C GLY A 59 -0.17 13.85 8.47
N CYS A 60 -0.71 13.56 7.30
CA CYS A 60 -0.42 14.20 6.03
C CYS A 60 -1.80 14.29 5.35
#